data_AF-A0A7C6HQ45-F1
#
_entry.id   AF-A0A7C6HQ45-F1
#
_cell.length_a   1.000
_cell.length_b   1.000
_cell.length_c   1.000
_cell.angle_alpha   90.00
_cell.angle_beta   90.00
_cell.angle_gamma   90.00
#
_symmetry.space_group_name_H-M   'P 1'
#
loop_
_entity.id
_entity.type
_entity.pdbx_description
1 polymer ?
#
loop_
_entity_poly.entity_id
_entity_poly.type
_entity_poly.pdbx_seq_one_letter_code
_entity_poly.pdbx_strand_id
1 'polypeptide(L)'
;MAAPRLTVLLLVVLLVLIAFAGIGWILARSPLKRTTVERFARRQRIAVVDANAAHVVGALLITHRWRRAGLVLGLLIGVVWSLQHASLNLNFLAGFLGWFVGAVVAEWRISRLDQGEQRRVAGLEPRSVTRYVTPLVLGIAAVIAIAVVVVAGAALARDGATWSWARWVLYSVAVVVVLALTARTIVGRPSGFVDPEVREADDALRCHGLTVLAGSAVAAAYPAIVELAVLAAYPDGVPSSVDPGWTFLIFVVLVALGWWVAVRSPSAREGRVARTADPSGDESGRESEPESTPA
;
A
#
# COMPACT_ATOMS: atom_id res chain seq x y z
N MET A 1 29.45 -33.34 -21.47
CA MET A 1 30.35 -32.29 -20.95
C MET A 1 29.60 -30.98 -20.70
N ALA A 2 28.59 -30.96 -19.82
CA ALA A 2 27.74 -29.77 -19.57
C ALA A 2 28.07 -29.00 -18.27
N ALA A 3 28.92 -29.57 -17.41
CA ALA A 3 29.27 -29.02 -16.10
C ALA A 3 29.83 -27.56 -16.09
N PRO A 4 30.74 -27.14 -16.99
CA PRO A 4 31.37 -25.83 -16.85
C PRO A 4 30.41 -24.66 -17.12
N ARG A 5 29.40 -24.85 -17.99
CA ARG A 5 28.40 -23.80 -18.30
C ARG A 5 27.45 -23.55 -17.12
N LEU A 6 27.06 -24.60 -16.41
CA LEU A 6 26.21 -24.50 -15.23
C LEU A 6 26.93 -23.75 -14.09
N THR A 7 28.21 -24.07 -13.84
CA THR A 7 29.00 -23.43 -12.79
C THR A 7 29.19 -21.93 -13.05
N VAL A 8 29.49 -21.55 -14.30
CA VAL A 8 29.62 -20.13 -14.68
C VAL A 8 28.30 -19.40 -14.52
N LEU A 9 27.18 -20.00 -14.95
CA LEU A 9 25.86 -19.39 -14.77
C LEU A 9 25.54 -19.17 -13.29
N LEU A 10 25.72 -20.18 -12.44
CA LEU A 10 25.47 -20.07 -11.00
C LEU A 10 26.33 -18.98 -10.34
N LEU A 11 27.59 -18.85 -10.75
CA LEU A 11 28.49 -17.83 -10.24
C LEU A 11 28.06 -16.42 -10.68
N VAL A 12 27.63 -16.25 -11.93
CA VAL A 12 27.08 -14.98 -12.43
C VAL A 12 25.79 -14.62 -11.67
N VAL A 13 24.87 -15.57 -11.47
CA VAL A 13 23.65 -15.34 -10.70
C VAL A 13 23.97 -14.93 -9.27
N LEU A 14 24.91 -15.64 -8.62
CA LEU A 14 25.34 -15.30 -7.26
C LEU A 14 25.94 -13.88 -7.18
N LEU A 15 26.79 -13.49 -8.13
CA LEU A 15 27.37 -12.15 -8.18
C LEU A 15 26.30 -11.08 -8.38
N VAL A 16 25.31 -11.30 -9.26
CA VAL A 16 24.18 -10.39 -9.46
C VAL A 16 23.36 -10.26 -8.18
N LEU A 17 23.08 -11.37 -7.49
CA LEU A 17 22.37 -11.37 -6.21
C LEU A 17 23.12 -10.58 -5.13
N ILE A 18 24.44 -10.80 -4.99
CA ILE A 18 25.29 -10.07 -4.05
C ILE A 18 25.32 -8.58 -4.38
N ALA A 19 25.49 -8.22 -5.65
CA ALA A 19 25.52 -6.82 -6.09
C ALA A 19 24.20 -6.11 -5.77
N PHE A 20 23.06 -6.72 -6.10
CA PHE A 20 21.75 -6.15 -5.77
C PHE A 20 21.48 -6.08 -4.27
N ALA A 21 21.89 -7.09 -3.49
CA ALA A 21 21.77 -7.04 -2.03
C ALA A 21 22.63 -5.91 -1.43
N GLY A 22 23.87 -5.74 -1.94
CA GLY A 22 24.75 -4.63 -1.58
C GLY A 22 24.17 -3.27 -1.94
N ILE A 23 23.65 -3.12 -3.15
CA ILE A 23 22.95 -1.89 -3.60
C ILE A 23 21.72 -1.63 -2.72
N GLY A 24 20.91 -2.65 -2.45
CA GLY A 24 19.74 -2.56 -1.57
C GLY A 24 20.12 -2.10 -0.16
N TRP A 25 21.22 -2.62 0.38
CA TRP A 25 21.75 -2.23 1.68
C TRP A 25 22.24 -0.78 1.71
N ILE A 26 22.97 -0.35 0.69
CA ILE A 26 23.46 1.04 0.54
C ILE A 26 22.26 2.01 0.40
N LEU A 27 21.29 1.65 -0.45
CA LEU A 27 20.08 2.45 -0.64
C LEU A 27 19.21 2.53 0.61
N ALA A 28 19.18 1.45 1.40
CA ALA A 28 18.49 1.38 2.69
C ALA A 28 19.16 2.26 3.77
N ARG A 29 20.47 2.51 3.67
CA ARG A 29 21.24 3.37 4.59
C ARG A 29 21.35 4.83 4.14
N SER A 30 20.84 5.15 2.96
CA SER A 30 20.94 6.51 2.41
C SER A 30 20.20 7.52 3.30
N PRO A 31 20.82 8.66 3.64
CA PRO A 31 20.17 9.68 4.46
C PRO A 31 18.93 10.24 3.76
N LEU A 32 17.92 10.63 4.55
CA LEU A 32 16.72 11.27 4.03
C LEU A 32 17.10 12.66 3.53
N LYS A 33 16.81 12.93 2.26
CA LYS A 33 16.99 14.28 1.71
C LYS A 33 16.04 15.25 2.41
N ARG A 34 16.54 16.42 2.79
CA ARG A 34 15.75 17.51 3.38
C ARG A 34 14.50 17.86 2.55
N THR A 35 14.65 17.85 1.23
CA THR A 35 13.55 18.10 0.28
C THR A 35 12.39 17.12 0.38
N THR A 36 12.64 15.88 0.84
CA THR A 36 11.58 14.89 1.09
C THR A 36 10.74 15.27 2.30
N VAL A 37 11.38 15.72 3.38
CA VAL A 37 10.71 16.18 4.61
C VAL A 37 9.89 17.44 4.30
N GLU A 38 10.47 18.42 3.60
CA GLU A 38 9.77 19.63 3.19
C GLU A 38 8.58 19.36 2.26
N ARG A 39 8.73 18.39 1.34
CA ARG A 39 7.63 17.97 0.47
C ARG A 39 6.52 17.28 1.25
N PHE A 40 6.86 16.46 2.25
CA PHE A 40 5.89 15.85 3.15
C PHE A 40 5.14 16.92 3.96
N ALA A 41 5.88 17.81 4.63
CA ALA A 41 5.33 18.92 5.42
C ALA A 41 4.36 19.78 4.60
N ARG A 42 4.76 20.18 3.39
CA ARG A 42 3.93 20.96 2.47
C ARG A 42 2.67 20.22 2.02
N ARG A 43 2.76 18.92 1.69
CA ARG A 43 1.60 18.13 1.28
C ARG A 43 0.60 17.93 2.42
N GLN A 44 1.10 17.64 3.62
CA GLN A 44 0.27 17.38 4.80
C GLN A 44 -0.16 18.67 5.52
N ARG A 45 0.38 19.82 5.10
CA ARG A 45 0.15 21.15 5.70
C ARG A 45 0.49 21.22 7.19
N ILE A 46 1.53 20.47 7.59
CA ILE A 46 2.06 20.47 8.97
C ILE A 46 3.33 21.30 9.06
N ALA A 47 3.52 21.99 10.19
CA ALA A 47 4.79 22.61 10.53
C ALA A 47 5.72 21.57 11.15
N VAL A 48 6.95 21.47 10.65
CA VAL A 48 8.00 20.63 11.25
C VAL A 48 8.80 21.51 12.19
N VAL A 49 8.65 21.27 13.48
CA VAL A 49 9.19 22.03 14.60
C VAL A 49 9.97 21.08 15.52
N ASP A 50 10.77 21.62 16.44
CA ASP A 50 11.67 20.80 17.26
C ASP A 50 10.94 19.69 18.03
N ALA A 51 9.70 19.95 18.47
CA ALA A 51 8.87 18.98 19.19
C ALA A 51 8.49 17.74 18.36
N ASN A 52 8.24 17.90 17.05
CA ASN A 52 7.76 16.80 16.19
C ASN A 52 8.78 16.34 15.14
N ALA A 53 9.90 17.06 14.95
CA ALA A 53 10.87 16.80 13.90
C ALA A 53 11.48 15.40 13.99
N ALA A 54 11.91 14.97 15.19
CA ALA A 54 12.49 13.65 15.39
C ALA A 54 11.50 12.52 15.02
N HIS A 55 10.23 12.68 15.38
CA HIS A 55 9.18 11.70 15.09
C HIS A 55 8.88 11.62 13.58
N VAL A 56 8.69 12.77 12.92
CA VAL A 56 8.44 12.84 11.46
C VAL A 56 9.61 12.27 10.67
N VAL A 57 10.83 12.71 10.97
CA VAL A 57 12.03 12.25 10.24
C VAL A 57 12.29 10.77 10.47
N GLY A 58 12.13 10.28 11.71
CA GLY A 58 12.26 8.86 12.04
C GLY A 58 11.28 7.99 11.26
N ALA A 59 9.99 8.37 11.24
CA ALA A 59 8.97 7.64 10.49
C ALA A 59 9.23 7.66 8.97
N LEU A 60 9.61 8.82 8.41
CA LEU A 60 9.94 8.93 6.98
C LEU A 60 11.19 8.13 6.59
N LEU A 61 12.20 8.06 7.46
CA LEU A 61 13.38 7.23 7.26
C LEU A 61 13.00 5.74 7.21
N ILE A 62 12.18 5.27 8.15
CA ILE A 62 11.73 3.87 8.18
C ILE A 62 10.94 3.54 6.92
N THR A 63 9.93 4.35 6.56
CA THR A 63 9.12 4.10 5.36
C THR A 63 9.96 4.06 4.10
N HIS A 64 10.85 5.02 3.93
CA HIS A 64 11.71 5.10 2.76
C HIS A 64 12.67 3.91 2.64
N ARG A 65 13.28 3.51 3.75
CA ARG A 65 14.20 2.37 3.82
C ARG A 65 13.52 1.06 3.43
N TRP A 66 12.39 0.75 4.07
CA TRP A 66 11.71 -0.54 3.86
C TRP A 66 11.02 -0.62 2.50
N ARG A 67 10.47 0.47 1.99
CA ARG A 67 9.90 0.51 0.63
C ARG A 67 10.97 0.27 -0.45
N ARG A 68 12.16 0.89 -0.31
CA ARG A 68 13.28 0.66 -1.23
C ARG A 68 13.84 -0.76 -1.12
N ALA A 69 14.03 -1.25 0.10
CA ALA A 69 14.50 -2.61 0.33
C ALA A 69 13.53 -3.63 -0.28
N GLY A 70 12.22 -3.42 -0.08
CA GLY A 70 11.17 -4.21 -0.68
C GLY A 70 11.23 -4.20 -2.21
N LEU A 71 11.34 -3.02 -2.84
CA LEU A 71 11.48 -2.90 -4.30
C LEU A 71 12.69 -3.69 -4.83
N VAL A 72 13.86 -3.52 -4.20
CA VAL A 72 15.09 -4.21 -4.61
C VAL A 72 14.95 -5.72 -4.45
N LEU A 73 14.42 -6.18 -3.32
CA LEU A 73 14.20 -7.60 -3.07
C LEU A 73 13.17 -8.20 -4.05
N GLY A 74 12.12 -7.44 -4.37
CA GLY A 74 11.13 -7.82 -5.36
C GLY A 74 11.74 -8.00 -6.76
N LEU A 75 12.52 -7.03 -7.22
CA LEU A 75 13.24 -7.12 -8.49
C LEU A 75 14.22 -8.30 -8.52
N LEU A 76 14.91 -8.55 -7.40
CA LEU A 76 15.80 -9.70 -7.25
C LEU A 76 15.08 -11.03 -7.44
N ILE A 77 13.95 -11.21 -6.74
CA ILE A 77 13.11 -12.39 -6.87
C ILE A 77 12.63 -12.52 -8.33
N GLY A 78 12.23 -11.41 -8.96
CA GLY A 78 11.85 -11.38 -10.36
C GLY A 78 12.94 -11.84 -11.32
N VAL A 79 14.19 -11.41 -11.09
CA VAL A 79 15.36 -11.83 -11.88
C VAL A 79 15.62 -13.32 -11.70
N VAL A 80 15.64 -13.82 -10.45
CA VAL A 80 15.83 -15.25 -10.16
C VAL A 80 14.75 -16.09 -10.84
N TRP A 81 13.49 -15.65 -10.75
CA TRP A 81 12.36 -16.32 -11.39
C TRP A 81 12.50 -16.33 -12.92
N SER A 82 12.89 -15.21 -13.52
CA SER A 82 13.11 -15.10 -14.97
C SER A 82 14.21 -16.03 -15.46
N LEU A 83 15.30 -16.13 -14.71
CA LEU A 83 16.44 -16.99 -15.02
C LEU A 83 16.09 -18.48 -15.00
N GLN A 84 15.17 -18.91 -14.13
CA GLN A 84 14.66 -20.28 -14.13
C GLN A 84 13.96 -20.66 -15.45
N HIS A 85 13.44 -19.66 -16.16
CA HIS A 85 12.78 -19.82 -17.47
C HIS A 85 13.72 -19.48 -18.63
N ALA A 86 15.04 -19.46 -18.40
CA ALA A 86 16.06 -19.12 -19.39
C ALA A 86 15.84 -17.77 -20.12
N SER A 87 15.18 -16.81 -19.45
CA SER A 87 14.94 -15.47 -19.97
C SER A 87 15.49 -14.42 -19.01
N LEU A 88 15.91 -13.26 -19.54
CA LEU A 88 16.34 -12.09 -18.75
C LEU A 88 15.31 -10.97 -18.90
N ASN A 89 14.16 -11.15 -18.26
CA ASN A 89 13.09 -10.16 -18.22
C ASN A 89 13.04 -9.50 -16.85
N LEU A 90 13.06 -8.17 -16.82
CA LEU A 90 12.82 -7.41 -15.61
C LEU A 90 11.34 -7.48 -15.26
N ASN A 91 11.03 -8.27 -14.23
CA ASN A 91 9.66 -8.40 -13.77
C ASN A 91 9.27 -7.22 -12.86
N PHE A 92 8.74 -6.16 -13.45
CA PHE A 92 8.26 -4.97 -12.72
C PHE A 92 7.19 -5.33 -11.69
N LEU A 93 6.37 -6.37 -11.92
CA LEU A 93 5.42 -6.87 -10.94
C LEU A 93 6.10 -7.21 -9.64
N ALA A 94 7.16 -8.02 -9.72
CA ALA A 94 7.88 -8.49 -8.56
C ALA A 94 8.45 -7.30 -7.78
N GLY A 95 8.96 -6.28 -8.49
CA GLY A 95 9.36 -5.01 -7.91
C GLY A 95 8.24 -4.27 -7.17
N PHE A 96 7.06 -4.13 -7.78
CA PHE A 96 5.90 -3.48 -7.16
C PHE A 96 5.36 -4.24 -5.94
N LEU A 97 5.28 -5.57 -6.01
CA LEU A 97 4.89 -6.41 -4.87
C LEU A 97 5.89 -6.30 -3.74
N GLY A 98 7.19 -6.34 -4.06
CA GLY A 98 8.24 -6.10 -3.11
C GLY A 98 8.09 -4.73 -2.44
N TRP A 99 7.81 -3.68 -3.22
CA TRP A 99 7.56 -2.34 -2.70
C TRP A 99 6.33 -2.27 -1.78
N PHE A 100 5.23 -2.94 -2.14
CA PHE A 100 4.02 -3.05 -1.31
C PHE A 100 4.31 -3.76 0.02
N VAL A 101 4.97 -4.91 -0.02
CA VAL A 101 5.41 -5.63 1.19
C VAL A 101 6.32 -4.74 2.03
N GLY A 102 7.24 -4.01 1.40
CA GLY A 102 8.09 -3.01 2.06
C GLY A 102 7.30 -1.90 2.74
N ALA A 103 6.19 -1.44 2.15
CA ALA A 103 5.30 -0.47 2.76
C ALA A 103 4.56 -1.06 3.99
N VAL A 104 4.08 -2.30 3.91
CA VAL A 104 3.45 -3.00 5.05
C VAL A 104 4.45 -3.14 6.21
N VAL A 105 5.65 -3.63 5.93
CA VAL A 105 6.70 -3.81 6.94
C VAL A 105 7.10 -2.47 7.56
N ALA A 106 7.17 -1.40 6.76
CA ALA A 106 7.44 -0.06 7.28
C ALA A 106 6.42 0.35 8.33
N GLU A 107 5.13 0.19 8.05
CA GLU A 107 4.06 0.62 8.95
C GLU A 107 4.06 -0.18 10.26
N TRP A 108 4.31 -1.49 10.17
CA TRP A 108 4.47 -2.33 11.36
C TRP A 108 5.70 -1.94 12.20
N ARG A 109 6.77 -1.48 11.55
CA ARG A 109 7.97 -0.98 12.23
C ARG A 109 7.75 0.38 12.89
N ILE A 110 7.05 1.30 12.23
CA ILE A 110 6.72 2.61 12.81
C ILE A 110 5.84 2.43 14.05
N SER A 111 4.87 1.52 14.02
CA SER A 111 4.02 1.24 15.19
C SER A 111 4.79 0.75 16.43
N ARG A 112 6.06 0.37 16.30
CA ARG A 112 6.94 0.03 17.43
C ARG A 112 7.80 1.19 17.92
N LEU A 113 7.94 2.28 17.16
CA LEU A 113 8.71 3.45 17.60
C LEU A 113 8.04 4.18 18.76
N ASP A 114 6.71 4.14 18.82
CA ASP A 114 5.92 4.93 19.77
C ASP A 114 5.79 4.28 21.15
N GLN A 115 6.72 3.41 21.54
CA GLN A 115 6.74 2.73 22.85
C GLN A 115 7.56 3.45 23.92
N GLY A 116 8.16 4.60 23.61
CA GLY A 116 8.91 5.40 24.59
C GLY A 116 8.06 5.93 25.76
N GLU A 117 8.72 6.21 26.88
CA GLU A 117 8.22 6.60 28.22
C GLU A 117 7.34 7.88 28.29
N GLN A 118 6.86 8.42 27.16
CA GLN A 118 6.04 9.63 27.16
C GLN A 118 4.69 9.38 27.83
N ARG A 119 4.36 10.25 28.80
CA ARG A 119 3.10 10.25 29.55
C ARG A 119 1.92 10.30 28.58
N ARG A 120 1.13 9.22 28.55
CA ARG A 120 0.01 9.06 27.60
C ARG A 120 -1.29 9.56 28.22
N VAL A 121 -2.05 10.32 27.46
CA VAL A 121 -3.45 10.64 27.79
C VAL A 121 -4.38 9.74 26.98
N ALA A 122 -5.40 9.17 27.62
CA ALA A 122 -6.42 8.39 26.91
C ALA A 122 -7.26 9.33 26.02
N GLY A 123 -7.11 9.22 24.71
CA GLY A 123 -7.99 9.90 23.78
C GLY A 123 -9.32 9.13 23.66
N LEU A 124 -10.44 9.80 23.93
CA LEU A 124 -11.78 9.20 23.88
C LEU A 124 -12.41 9.22 22.47
N GLU A 125 -11.76 9.83 21.47
CA GLU A 125 -12.31 9.89 20.12
C GLU A 125 -12.20 8.53 19.39
N PRO A 126 -13.31 7.96 18.91
CA PRO A 126 -13.27 6.79 18.05
C PRO A 126 -12.53 7.12 16.75
N ARG A 127 -11.73 6.16 16.27
CA ARG A 127 -10.93 6.31 15.05
C ARG A 127 -11.36 5.27 14.04
N SER A 128 -11.68 5.73 12.85
CA SER A 128 -12.05 4.91 11.71
C SER A 128 -11.07 5.14 10.55
N VAL A 129 -11.02 4.19 9.61
CA VAL A 129 -10.27 4.36 8.36
C VAL A 129 -10.78 5.55 7.56
N THR A 130 -12.10 5.81 7.59
CA THR A 130 -12.75 6.93 6.90
C THR A 130 -12.28 8.30 7.39
N ARG A 131 -11.70 8.40 8.60
CA ARG A 131 -11.07 9.63 9.10
C ARG A 131 -9.77 9.97 8.37
N TYR A 132 -9.06 8.96 7.87
CA TYR A 132 -7.71 9.10 7.33
C TYR A 132 -7.63 8.92 5.81
N VAL A 133 -8.69 8.40 5.19
CA VAL A 133 -8.75 8.11 3.75
C VAL A 133 -9.98 8.81 3.17
N THR A 134 -9.81 9.52 2.06
CA THR A 134 -10.95 10.21 1.43
C THR A 134 -11.98 9.22 0.89
N PRO A 135 -13.27 9.61 0.84
CA PRO A 135 -14.31 8.80 0.20
C PRO A 135 -13.98 8.40 -1.24
N LEU A 136 -13.28 9.29 -1.97
CA LEU A 136 -12.84 9.02 -3.34
C LEU A 136 -11.84 7.86 -3.41
N VAL A 137 -10.85 7.82 -2.51
CA VAL A 137 -9.89 6.70 -2.46
C VAL A 137 -10.58 5.39 -2.07
N LEU A 138 -11.52 5.44 -1.13
CA LEU A 138 -12.34 4.27 -0.78
C LEU A 138 -13.21 3.80 -1.95
N GLY A 139 -13.82 4.73 -2.69
CA GLY A 139 -14.60 4.43 -3.88
C GLY A 139 -13.77 3.76 -4.97
N ILE A 140 -12.55 4.27 -5.23
CA ILE A 140 -11.61 3.63 -6.16
C ILE A 140 -11.27 2.22 -5.69
N ALA A 141 -10.91 2.03 -4.42
CA ALA A 141 -10.59 0.71 -3.88
C ALA A 141 -11.79 -0.26 -4.00
N ALA A 142 -13.01 0.22 -3.77
CA ALA A 142 -14.23 -0.56 -3.93
C ALA A 142 -14.47 -0.97 -5.40
N VAL A 143 -14.30 -0.04 -6.35
CA VAL A 143 -14.41 -0.32 -7.79
C VAL A 143 -13.40 -1.39 -8.23
N ILE A 144 -12.15 -1.30 -7.77
CA ILE A 144 -11.12 -2.31 -8.07
C ILE A 144 -11.47 -3.66 -7.45
N ALA A 145 -11.96 -3.70 -6.21
CA ALA A 145 -12.39 -4.94 -5.59
C ALA A 145 -13.56 -5.59 -6.34
N ILE A 146 -14.55 -4.79 -6.76
CA ILE A 146 -15.68 -5.25 -7.59
C ILE A 146 -15.15 -5.79 -8.93
N ALA A 147 -14.23 -5.08 -9.58
CA ALA A 147 -13.64 -5.54 -10.84
C ALA A 147 -12.99 -6.92 -10.69
N VAL A 148 -12.20 -7.14 -9.63
CA VAL A 148 -11.60 -8.45 -9.31
C VAL A 148 -12.67 -9.53 -9.14
N VAL A 149 -13.73 -9.25 -8.38
CA VAL A 149 -14.84 -10.21 -8.16
C VAL A 149 -15.55 -10.55 -9.47
N VAL A 150 -15.83 -9.54 -10.31
CA VAL A 150 -16.49 -9.72 -11.61
C VAL A 150 -15.65 -10.60 -12.54
N VAL A 151 -14.35 -10.30 -12.70
CA VAL A 151 -13.50 -11.13 -13.57
C VAL A 151 -13.26 -12.52 -12.99
N ALA A 152 -13.19 -12.67 -11.66
CA ALA A 152 -13.10 -13.98 -11.01
C ALA A 152 -14.35 -14.83 -11.27
N GLY A 153 -15.54 -14.23 -11.18
CA GLY A 153 -16.80 -14.91 -11.47
C GLY A 153 -16.95 -15.28 -12.94
N ALA A 154 -16.54 -14.38 -13.85
CA ALA A 154 -16.52 -14.66 -15.28
C ALA A 154 -15.56 -15.81 -15.64
N ALA A 155 -14.35 -15.81 -15.07
CA ALA A 155 -13.38 -16.89 -15.24
C ALA A 155 -13.93 -18.22 -14.71
N LEU A 156 -14.51 -18.22 -13.51
CA LEU A 156 -15.13 -19.40 -12.91
C LEU A 156 -16.26 -19.96 -13.79
N ALA A 157 -17.09 -19.09 -14.38
CA ALA A 157 -18.21 -19.50 -15.23
C ALA A 157 -17.76 -20.06 -16.60
N ARG A 158 -16.60 -19.62 -17.10
CA ARG A 158 -16.09 -19.99 -18.44
C ARG A 158 -15.12 -21.18 -18.42
N ASP A 159 -14.22 -21.20 -17.42
CA ASP A 159 -13.11 -22.16 -17.31
C ASP A 159 -13.26 -23.11 -16.11
N GLY A 160 -14.18 -22.80 -15.18
CA GLY A 160 -14.34 -23.55 -13.94
C GLY A 160 -13.30 -23.18 -12.86
N ALA A 161 -13.32 -23.92 -11.76
CA ALA A 161 -12.46 -23.69 -10.60
C ALA A 161 -11.09 -24.36 -10.78
N THR A 162 -10.29 -23.87 -11.72
CA THR A 162 -8.94 -24.40 -11.97
C THR A 162 -7.94 -23.96 -10.89
N TRP A 163 -6.78 -24.63 -10.83
CA TRP A 163 -5.70 -24.22 -9.90
C TRP A 163 -5.21 -22.79 -10.17
N SER A 164 -5.13 -22.39 -11.43
CA SER A 164 -4.77 -21.04 -11.85
C SER A 164 -5.78 -20.01 -11.31
N TRP A 165 -7.08 -20.29 -11.44
CA TRP A 165 -8.13 -19.46 -10.86
C TRP A 165 -7.98 -19.36 -9.33
N ALA A 166 -7.87 -20.50 -8.64
CA ALA A 166 -7.78 -20.54 -7.18
C ALA A 166 -6.57 -19.76 -6.65
N ARG A 167 -5.42 -19.85 -7.33
CA ARG A 167 -4.20 -19.10 -7.00
C ARG A 167 -4.43 -17.58 -7.06
N TRP A 168 -5.07 -17.08 -8.11
CA TRP A 168 -5.30 -15.64 -8.28
C TRP A 168 -6.38 -15.08 -7.35
N VAL A 169 -7.40 -15.88 -7.04
CA VAL A 169 -8.36 -15.56 -5.98
C VAL A 169 -7.66 -15.51 -4.62
N LEU A 170 -6.87 -16.52 -4.27
CA LEU A 170 -6.16 -16.57 -2.99
C LEU A 170 -5.16 -15.40 -2.86
N TYR A 171 -4.46 -15.07 -3.94
CA TYR A 171 -3.60 -13.88 -4.01
C TYR A 171 -4.38 -12.60 -3.70
N SER A 172 -5.55 -12.41 -4.33
CA SER A 172 -6.39 -11.22 -4.11
C SER A 172 -6.89 -11.13 -2.66
N VAL A 173 -7.33 -12.27 -2.11
CA VAL A 173 -7.73 -12.36 -0.70
C VAL A 173 -6.55 -12.02 0.22
N ALA A 174 -5.36 -12.54 -0.06
CA ALA A 174 -4.17 -12.24 0.74
C ALA A 174 -3.82 -10.75 0.73
N VAL A 175 -3.89 -10.07 -0.42
CA VAL A 175 -3.67 -8.62 -0.54
C VAL A 175 -4.69 -7.85 0.30
N VAL A 176 -5.98 -8.21 0.23
CA VAL A 176 -7.05 -7.56 1.00
C VAL A 176 -6.86 -7.78 2.51
N VAL A 177 -6.54 -9.00 2.93
CA VAL A 177 -6.31 -9.32 4.35
C VAL A 177 -5.11 -8.54 4.89
N VAL A 178 -3.99 -8.53 4.17
CA VAL A 178 -2.79 -7.76 4.57
C VAL A 178 -3.10 -6.27 4.66
N LEU A 179 -3.84 -5.72 3.69
CA LEU A 179 -4.26 -4.32 3.72
C LEU A 179 -5.15 -4.02 4.93
N ALA A 180 -6.16 -4.86 5.19
CA ALA A 180 -7.08 -4.69 6.31
C ALA A 180 -6.37 -4.78 7.67
N LEU A 181 -5.47 -5.75 7.84
CA LEU A 181 -4.66 -5.89 9.05
C LEU A 181 -3.75 -4.68 9.25
N THR A 182 -3.06 -4.24 8.20
CA THR A 182 -2.16 -3.09 8.29
C THR A 182 -2.93 -1.80 8.55
N ALA A 183 -4.08 -1.61 7.92
CA ALA A 183 -4.95 -0.46 8.16
C ALA A 183 -5.45 -0.45 9.62
N ARG A 184 -5.88 -1.60 10.16
CA ARG A 184 -6.25 -1.74 11.57
C ARG A 184 -5.06 -1.41 12.49
N THR A 185 -3.86 -1.87 12.17
CA THR A 185 -2.65 -1.55 12.94
C THR A 185 -2.34 -0.05 12.94
N ILE A 186 -2.51 0.66 11.81
CA ILE A 186 -2.27 2.10 11.71
C ILE A 186 -3.34 2.88 12.51
N VAL A 187 -4.61 2.53 12.35
CA VAL A 187 -5.72 3.21 13.04
C VAL A 187 -5.67 2.96 14.55
N GLY A 188 -5.40 1.72 14.96
CA GLY A 188 -5.33 1.28 16.35
C GLY A 188 -4.04 1.68 17.09
N ARG A 189 -3.10 2.35 16.42
CA ARG A 189 -1.87 2.82 17.05
C ARG A 189 -2.18 3.80 18.19
N PRO A 190 -1.59 3.63 19.39
CA PRO A 190 -1.74 4.57 20.50
C PRO A 190 -1.38 6.00 20.10
N SER A 191 -2.02 6.99 20.72
CA SER A 191 -1.99 8.38 20.22
C SER A 191 -2.20 9.40 21.33
N GLY A 192 -1.72 9.04 22.53
CA GLY A 192 -1.85 9.86 23.73
C GLY A 192 -0.79 10.94 23.85
N PHE A 193 -0.31 11.51 22.74
CA PHE A 193 0.67 12.58 22.77
C PHE A 193 0.06 13.82 23.43
N VAL A 194 0.70 14.34 24.49
CA VAL A 194 0.28 15.57 25.18
C VAL A 194 0.44 16.76 24.24
N ASP A 195 1.55 16.79 23.50
CA ASP A 195 1.89 17.84 22.57
C ASP A 195 0.97 17.81 21.32
N PRO A 196 0.26 18.92 21.02
CA PRO A 196 -0.63 19.00 19.86
C PRO A 196 0.11 18.89 18.52
N GLU A 197 1.36 19.36 18.42
CA GLU A 197 2.15 19.36 17.19
C GLU A 197 2.65 17.95 16.85
N VAL A 198 2.98 17.15 17.87
CA VAL A 198 3.32 15.73 17.71
C VAL A 198 2.09 14.92 17.32
N ARG A 199 0.94 15.22 17.93
CA ARG A 199 -0.34 14.56 17.60
C ARG A 199 -0.75 14.83 16.15
N GLU A 200 -0.62 16.07 15.68
CA GLU A 200 -0.90 16.44 14.28
C GLU A 200 0.06 15.75 13.29
N ALA A 201 1.33 15.67 13.65
CA ALA A 201 2.32 14.94 12.84
C ALA A 201 2.01 13.44 12.74
N ASP A 202 1.62 12.77 13.82
CA ASP A 202 1.22 11.36 13.81
C ASP A 202 -0.04 11.14 12.95
N ASP A 203 -1.07 11.99 13.08
CA ASP A 203 -2.27 11.91 12.22
C ASP A 203 -1.93 12.07 10.74
N ALA A 204 -1.02 12.99 10.39
CA ALA A 204 -0.53 13.18 9.02
C ALA A 204 0.25 11.95 8.50
N LEU A 205 1.05 11.30 9.36
CA LEU A 205 1.76 10.07 9.02
C LEU A 205 0.79 8.91 8.78
N ARG A 206 -0.24 8.75 9.62
CA ARG A 206 -1.29 7.71 9.43
C ARG A 206 -2.05 7.92 8.14
N CYS A 207 -2.46 9.15 7.85
CA CYS A 207 -3.13 9.51 6.61
C CYS A 207 -2.27 9.18 5.39
N HIS A 208 -1.00 9.58 5.41
CA HIS A 208 -0.05 9.30 4.35
C HIS A 208 0.19 7.79 4.16
N GLY A 209 0.41 7.06 5.26
CA GLY A 209 0.63 5.61 5.27
C GLY A 209 -0.54 4.84 4.67
N LEU A 210 -1.77 5.13 5.12
CA LEU A 210 -2.99 4.49 4.60
C LEU A 210 -3.23 4.79 3.13
N THR A 211 -3.04 6.05 2.71
CA THR A 211 -3.22 6.45 1.31
C THR A 211 -2.19 5.79 0.39
N VAL A 212 -0.93 5.69 0.83
CA VAL A 212 0.10 4.96 0.09
C VAL A 212 -0.24 3.48 0.00
N LEU A 213 -0.62 2.83 1.10
CA LEU A 213 -1.01 1.41 1.10
C LEU A 213 -2.20 1.13 0.18
N ALA A 214 -3.22 1.99 0.19
CA ALA A 214 -4.35 1.89 -0.72
C ALA A 214 -3.90 2.00 -2.18
N GLY A 215 -3.06 2.97 -2.50
CA GLY A 215 -2.49 3.13 -3.85
C GLY A 215 -1.64 1.93 -4.28
N SER A 216 -0.83 1.38 -3.37
CA SER A 216 -0.06 0.16 -3.61
C SER A 216 -0.96 -1.04 -3.87
N ALA A 217 -2.06 -1.20 -3.12
CA ALA A 217 -3.01 -2.29 -3.28
C ALA A 217 -3.77 -2.21 -4.61
N VAL A 218 -4.16 -0.99 -5.03
CA VAL A 218 -4.76 -0.74 -6.35
C VAL A 218 -3.82 -1.19 -7.47
N ALA A 219 -2.53 -0.84 -7.38
CA ALA A 219 -1.54 -1.31 -8.36
C ALA A 219 -1.33 -2.83 -8.27
N ALA A 220 -1.25 -3.40 -7.05
CA ALA A 220 -1.06 -4.83 -6.84
C ALA A 220 -2.25 -5.69 -7.27
N ALA A 221 -3.42 -5.11 -7.53
CA ALA A 221 -4.58 -5.85 -8.05
C ALA A 221 -4.41 -6.27 -9.52
N TYR A 222 -3.51 -5.61 -10.28
CA TYR A 222 -3.41 -5.83 -11.73
C TYR A 222 -3.17 -7.29 -12.14
N PRO A 223 -2.30 -8.09 -11.50
CA PRO A 223 -2.02 -9.45 -11.95
C PRO A 223 -3.26 -10.33 -11.86
N ALA A 224 -3.99 -10.22 -10.75
CA ALA A 224 -5.23 -10.96 -10.57
C ALA A 224 -6.27 -10.54 -11.62
N ILE A 225 -6.43 -9.24 -11.86
CA ILE A 225 -7.39 -8.75 -12.87
C ILE A 225 -7.02 -9.26 -14.26
N VAL A 226 -5.76 -9.12 -14.66
CA VAL A 226 -5.29 -9.55 -15.99
C VAL A 226 -5.45 -11.05 -16.16
N GLU A 227 -4.99 -11.84 -15.21
CA GLU A 227 -4.94 -13.29 -15.36
C GLU A 227 -6.33 -13.93 -15.28
N LEU A 228 -7.20 -13.43 -14.40
CA LEU A 228 -8.60 -13.85 -14.36
C LEU A 228 -9.33 -13.42 -15.64
N ALA A 229 -9.06 -12.22 -16.16
CA ALA A 229 -9.62 -11.80 -17.45
C ALA A 229 -9.12 -12.66 -18.62
N VAL A 230 -7.85 -13.08 -18.61
CA VAL A 230 -7.29 -14.02 -19.61
C VAL A 230 -8.01 -15.36 -19.53
N LEU A 231 -8.16 -15.95 -18.34
CA LEU A 231 -8.90 -17.21 -18.14
C LEU A 231 -10.34 -17.09 -18.62
N ALA A 232 -11.00 -15.95 -18.38
CA ALA A 232 -12.36 -15.71 -18.82
C ALA A 232 -12.49 -15.55 -20.36
N ALA A 233 -11.51 -14.90 -20.99
CA ALA A 233 -11.53 -14.60 -22.42
C ALA A 233 -11.03 -15.75 -23.31
N TYR A 234 -10.12 -16.58 -22.79
CA TYR A 234 -9.44 -17.65 -23.52
C TYR A 234 -9.40 -18.95 -22.69
N PRO A 235 -10.55 -19.61 -22.46
CA PRO A 235 -10.59 -20.85 -21.67
C PRO A 235 -9.74 -21.97 -22.30
N ASP A 236 -9.65 -22.01 -23.63
CA ASP A 236 -8.81 -22.98 -24.35
C ASP A 236 -7.32 -22.59 -24.44
N GLY A 237 -6.94 -21.51 -23.74
CA GLY A 237 -5.58 -20.95 -23.72
C GLY A 237 -5.36 -19.78 -24.69
N VAL A 238 -4.39 -18.93 -24.36
CA VAL A 238 -4.01 -17.78 -25.18
C VAL A 238 -3.20 -18.26 -26.38
N PRO A 239 -3.56 -17.87 -27.62
CA PRO A 239 -2.74 -18.14 -28.79
C PRO A 239 -1.31 -17.62 -28.57
N SER A 240 -0.31 -18.46 -28.78
CA SER A 240 1.10 -18.13 -28.55
C SER A 240 1.61 -16.94 -29.39
N SER A 241 0.87 -16.54 -30.42
CA SER A 241 1.17 -15.42 -31.31
C SER A 241 0.66 -14.06 -30.83
N VAL A 242 -0.13 -14.00 -29.73
CA VAL A 242 -0.80 -12.75 -29.30
C VAL A 242 -0.65 -12.55 -27.81
N ASP A 243 0.22 -11.62 -27.41
CA ASP A 243 0.11 -11.00 -26.10
C ASP A 243 -1.02 -9.95 -26.17
N PRO A 244 -2.14 -10.12 -25.46
CA PRO A 244 -3.28 -9.25 -25.68
C PRO A 244 -2.91 -7.82 -25.23
N GLY A 245 -2.88 -6.85 -26.16
CA GLY A 245 -2.45 -5.47 -25.84
C GLY A 245 -3.21 -4.79 -24.69
N TRP A 246 -4.39 -5.30 -24.33
CA TRP A 246 -5.15 -4.85 -23.17
C TRP A 246 -4.50 -5.20 -21.83
N THR A 247 -3.66 -6.23 -21.74
CA THR A 247 -2.95 -6.61 -20.49
C THR A 247 -2.01 -5.49 -20.06
N PHE A 248 -1.23 -4.95 -20.99
CA PHE A 248 -0.36 -3.81 -20.77
C PHE A 248 -1.16 -2.54 -20.43
N LEU A 249 -2.29 -2.31 -21.09
CA LEU A 249 -3.15 -1.17 -20.78
C LEU A 249 -3.69 -1.25 -19.34
N ILE A 250 -4.20 -2.41 -18.90
CA ILE A 250 -4.68 -2.61 -17.53
C ILE A 250 -3.54 -2.36 -16.52
N PHE A 251 -2.35 -2.88 -16.80
CA PHE A 251 -1.17 -2.62 -15.98
C PHE A 251 -0.88 -1.12 -15.84
N VAL A 252 -0.78 -0.39 -16.96
CA VAL A 252 -0.50 1.06 -16.95
C VAL A 252 -1.57 1.83 -16.20
N VAL A 253 -2.86 1.50 -16.45
CA VAL A 253 -3.99 2.16 -15.78
C VAL A 253 -3.95 1.94 -14.27
N LEU A 254 -3.75 0.70 -13.81
CA LEU A 254 -3.76 0.40 -12.37
C LEU A 254 -2.52 0.93 -11.65
N VAL A 255 -1.36 0.94 -12.30
CA VAL A 255 -0.16 1.58 -11.74
C VAL A 255 -0.33 3.10 -11.67
N ALA A 256 -0.83 3.74 -12.73
CA ALA A 256 -1.07 5.17 -12.74
C ALA A 256 -2.13 5.58 -11.71
N LEU A 257 -3.22 4.81 -11.61
CA LEU A 257 -4.27 5.03 -10.63
C LEU A 257 -3.78 4.82 -9.20
N GLY A 258 -3.01 3.75 -8.95
CA GLY A 258 -2.38 3.49 -7.67
C GLY A 258 -1.40 4.58 -7.24
N TRP A 259 -0.59 5.08 -8.19
CA TRP A 259 0.28 6.24 -7.96
C TRP A 259 -0.51 7.51 -7.65
N TRP A 260 -1.56 7.79 -8.43
CA TRP A 260 -2.44 8.93 -8.23
C TRP A 260 -3.09 8.90 -6.84
N VAL A 261 -3.62 7.75 -6.42
CA VAL A 261 -4.15 7.51 -5.07
C VAL A 261 -3.07 7.82 -4.03
N ALA A 262 -1.88 7.23 -4.15
CA ALA A 262 -0.79 7.41 -3.18
C ALA A 262 -0.31 8.87 -3.04
N VAL A 263 -0.48 9.71 -4.06
CA VAL A 263 -0.10 11.13 -4.03
C VAL A 263 -1.23 12.03 -3.51
N ARG A 264 -2.50 11.62 -3.62
CA ARG A 264 -3.70 12.36 -3.20
C ARG A 264 -4.10 12.13 -1.72
N SER A 265 -3.12 12.06 -0.82
CA SER A 265 -3.39 12.03 0.63
C SER A 265 -4.14 13.31 1.03
N PRO A 266 -5.32 13.24 1.67
CA PRO A 266 -5.94 14.43 2.25
C PRO A 266 -5.02 15.00 3.33
N SER A 267 -5.04 16.31 3.54
CA SER A 267 -4.31 16.87 4.67
C SER A 267 -5.08 16.61 5.97
N ALA A 268 -4.40 16.18 7.03
CA ALA A 268 -5.02 15.96 8.34
C ALA A 268 -5.72 17.23 8.86
N ARG A 269 -5.22 18.40 8.46
CA ARG A 269 -5.74 19.72 8.83
C ARG A 269 -7.07 20.06 8.17
N GLU A 270 -7.26 19.77 6.88
CA GLU A 270 -8.53 20.01 6.19
C GLU A 270 -9.69 19.25 6.84
N GLY A 271 -9.47 17.99 7.21
CA GLY A 271 -10.49 17.17 7.87
C GLY A 271 -10.86 17.63 9.29
N ARG A 272 -10.01 18.44 9.95
CA ARG A 272 -10.33 19.06 11.25
C ARG A 272 -11.07 20.37 11.06
N VAL A 273 -10.57 21.25 10.18
CA VAL A 273 -11.20 22.54 9.89
C VAL A 273 -12.62 22.34 9.38
N ALA A 274 -12.85 21.36 8.49
CA ALA A 274 -14.20 21.04 8.00
C ALA A 274 -15.16 20.62 9.13
N ARG A 275 -14.68 19.92 10.16
CA ARG A 275 -15.49 19.51 11.32
C ARG A 275 -15.75 20.66 12.30
N THR A 276 -14.76 21.52 12.53
CA THR A 276 -14.94 22.69 13.39
C THR A 276 -15.81 23.76 12.74
N ALA A 277 -15.84 23.82 11.41
CA ALA A 277 -16.67 24.76 10.65
C ALA A 277 -18.15 24.35 10.56
N ASP A 278 -18.49 23.09 10.84
CA ASP A 278 -19.87 22.59 10.86
C ASP A 278 -20.26 22.04 12.25
N PRO A 279 -20.39 22.91 13.27
CA PRO A 279 -20.90 22.51 14.58
C PRO A 279 -22.39 22.14 14.53
N SER A 280 -23.11 22.52 13.48
CA SER A 280 -24.56 22.36 13.30
C SER A 280 -25.01 20.96 12.85
N GLY A 281 -24.12 20.17 12.23
CA GLY A 281 -24.48 18.85 11.69
C GLY A 281 -24.79 17.75 12.73
N ASP A 282 -24.45 17.97 14.01
CA ASP A 282 -24.64 16.97 15.09
C ASP A 282 -25.89 17.24 15.95
N GLU A 283 -26.55 18.39 15.80
CA GLU A 283 -27.77 18.72 16.55
C GLU A 283 -29.05 18.27 15.82
N SER A 284 -29.03 18.14 14.49
CA SER A 284 -30.22 17.77 13.70
C SER A 284 -30.67 16.30 13.85
N GLY A 285 -29.92 15.47 14.58
CA GLY A 285 -30.25 14.07 14.85
C GLY A 285 -30.86 13.82 16.24
N ARG A 286 -30.96 14.83 17.11
CA ARG A 286 -31.46 14.69 18.49
C ARG A 286 -32.84 15.29 18.75
N GLU A 287 -33.37 16.13 17.86
CA GLU A 287 -34.70 16.71 18.01
C GLU A 287 -35.76 15.87 17.28
N SER A 288 -36.27 14.83 17.94
CA SER A 288 -37.66 14.32 17.80
C SER A 288 -37.82 12.99 18.52
N GLU A 289 -37.51 12.94 19.81
CA GLU A 289 -38.16 11.95 20.67
C GLU A 289 -39.47 12.62 21.14
N PRO A 290 -40.64 12.22 20.62
CA PRO A 290 -41.91 12.80 21.05
C PRO A 290 -42.11 12.44 22.52
N GLU A 291 -42.09 13.47 23.36
CA GLU A 291 -42.45 13.42 24.76
C GLU A 291 -43.83 12.77 24.91
N SER A 292 -43.85 11.48 25.25
CA SER A 292 -45.08 10.74 25.47
C SER A 292 -45.69 11.19 26.79
N THR A 293 -46.72 12.02 26.71
CA THR A 293 -47.56 12.44 27.82
C THR A 293 -48.15 11.22 28.54
N PRO A 294 -47.89 11.01 29.84
CA PRO A 294 -48.58 9.99 30.61
C PRO A 294 -50.00 10.48 30.97
N ALA A 295 -50.97 9.57 30.87
CA ALA A 295 -52.36 9.73 31.27
C ALA A 295 -52.56 9.61 32.79
#